data_AF-A0AAU8T1F0-F1
#
_entry.id   AF-A0AAU8T1F0-F1
#
_cell.length_a   1.000
_cell.length_b   1.000
_cell.length_c   1.000
_cell.angle_alpha   90.00
_cell.angle_beta   90.00
_cell.angle_gamma   90.00
#
_symmetry.space_group_name_H-M   'P 1'
#
loop_
_entity.id
_entity.type
_entity.pdbx_description
1 polymer ?
#
loop_
_entity_poly.entity_id
_entity_poly.type
_entity_poly.pdbx_seq_one_letter_code
_entity_poly.pdbx_strand_id
1 'polypeptide(L)'
;MEDGDLSNLPFEAWAERDPPMPFKPDDNWLQTAPRDQQAIAVREWFTHRFCDPADNTPYNEQEGCYQFIHGGPHSPDKELYARFSRIVPDDVINEVVKELESEHGAEWAPIHYEPDDDDELSWAPIVSDTETLLWNLHLNLEDGIAVLTLQGDARAQEIATQLVYAQAISALENFLWETARYWIERDDEFAKRCITFLSPDQKTMLGDVNQHLDDIKNKVHGYLNRLVWHRWDKVASFYEKGLGVKIPSTELLHDALKKRHDIVHRCGRDHDGYEVVVNHNDVRLLSDNIKAFCEAIADALPYESSEPWDEWLW
;
A
#
# COMPACT_ATOMS: atom_id res chain seq x y z
N MET A 1 -3.75 14.39 -10.81
CA MET A 1 -4.55 14.80 -9.66
C MET A 1 -4.00 16.14 -9.21
N GLU A 2 -4.75 17.22 -9.42
CA GLU A 2 -4.37 18.54 -8.91
C GLU A 2 -4.21 18.46 -7.38
N ASP A 3 -3.23 19.18 -6.86
CA ASP A 3 -2.92 19.31 -5.44
C ASP A 3 -4.17 19.85 -4.72
N GLY A 4 -5.00 18.94 -4.20
CA GLY A 4 -6.34 19.25 -3.71
C GLY A 4 -6.33 20.16 -2.48
N ASP A 5 -7.51 20.66 -2.12
CA ASP A 5 -7.69 21.52 -0.93
C ASP A 5 -7.36 20.77 0.38
N LEU A 6 -7.10 19.47 0.33
CA LEU A 6 -6.51 18.65 1.41
C LEU A 6 -5.25 19.25 2.03
N SER A 7 -4.42 19.92 1.23
CA SER A 7 -3.22 20.60 1.74
C SER A 7 -3.52 21.74 2.71
N ASN A 8 -4.77 22.25 2.70
CA ASN A 8 -5.27 23.26 3.63
C ASN A 8 -5.81 22.66 4.95
N LEU A 9 -5.84 21.33 5.10
CA LEU A 9 -6.28 20.66 6.32
C LEU A 9 -5.11 20.36 7.26
N PRO A 10 -5.29 20.54 8.57
CA PRO A 10 -4.26 20.19 9.55
C PRO A 10 -4.11 18.67 9.67
N PHE A 11 -2.99 18.20 10.24
CA PHE A 11 -2.73 16.76 10.39
C PHE A 11 -3.78 16.05 11.25
N GLU A 12 -4.35 16.75 12.23
CA GLU A 12 -5.43 16.24 13.09
C GLU A 12 -6.74 16.00 12.33
N ALA A 13 -6.87 16.52 11.09
CA ALA A 13 -8.02 16.25 10.26
C ALA A 13 -8.13 14.78 9.84
N TRP A 14 -7.04 14.03 9.88
CA TRP A 14 -6.98 12.66 9.43
C TRP A 14 -7.30 11.70 10.58
N ALA A 15 -8.24 10.77 10.37
CA ALA A 15 -8.56 9.72 11.34
C ALA A 15 -7.37 8.78 11.62
N GLU A 16 -6.40 8.76 10.71
CA GLU A 16 -5.21 7.91 10.76
C GLU A 16 -3.95 8.79 10.68
N ARG A 17 -2.89 8.41 11.42
CA ARG A 17 -1.62 9.17 11.52
C ARG A 17 -0.79 9.19 10.22
N ASP A 18 -1.24 8.52 9.19
CA ASP A 18 -0.60 8.50 7.87
C ASP A 18 -1.71 8.47 6.82
N PRO A 19 -1.89 9.53 6.00
CA PRO A 19 -3.09 9.79 5.22
C PRO A 19 -3.36 8.72 4.16
N PRO A 20 -4.28 7.75 4.39
CA PRO A 20 -4.62 6.80 3.35
C PRO A 20 -5.56 7.46 2.35
N MET A 21 -5.35 7.20 1.06
CA MET A 21 -6.38 7.47 0.05
C MET A 21 -7.36 6.28 0.01
N PRO A 22 -8.69 6.51 -0.07
CA PRO A 22 -9.37 7.81 -0.03
C PRO A 22 -9.34 8.48 1.35
N PHE A 23 -9.24 9.82 1.37
CA PHE A 23 -9.32 10.65 2.59
C PHE A 23 -10.46 10.21 3.54
N LYS A 24 -10.11 10.12 4.83
CA LYS A 24 -11.04 9.83 5.93
C LYS A 24 -10.85 10.86 7.05
N PRO A 25 -11.81 11.78 7.24
CA PRO A 25 -11.71 12.77 8.30
C PRO A 25 -11.88 12.12 9.69
N ASP A 26 -11.15 12.60 10.69
CA ASP A 26 -11.38 12.26 12.10
C ASP A 26 -12.68 12.92 12.59
N ASP A 27 -13.63 12.12 13.08
CA ASP A 27 -14.95 12.60 13.48
C ASP A 27 -14.90 13.53 14.72
N ASN A 28 -13.89 13.41 15.59
CA ASN A 28 -13.77 14.27 16.78
C ASN A 28 -13.20 15.63 16.41
N TRP A 29 -12.18 15.65 15.55
CA TRP A 29 -11.66 16.88 14.97
C TRP A 29 -12.75 17.57 14.16
N LEU A 30 -13.45 16.85 13.27
CA LEU A 30 -14.42 17.43 12.35
C LEU A 30 -15.57 18.14 13.09
N GLN A 31 -16.00 17.64 14.26
CA GLN A 31 -17.01 18.30 15.10
C GLN A 31 -16.59 19.68 15.63
N THR A 32 -15.29 19.91 15.82
CA THR A 32 -14.75 21.11 16.46
C THR A 32 -13.96 22.00 15.50
N ALA A 33 -13.73 21.52 14.27
CA ALA A 33 -13.00 22.23 13.24
C ALA A 33 -13.72 23.53 12.81
N PRO A 34 -12.96 24.56 12.39
CA PRO A 34 -13.50 25.74 11.74
C PRO A 34 -14.39 25.40 10.53
N ARG A 35 -15.40 26.23 10.27
CA ARG A 35 -16.41 26.00 9.21
C ARG A 35 -15.79 25.76 7.83
N ASP A 36 -14.78 26.54 7.48
CA ASP A 36 -14.02 26.43 6.23
C ASP A 36 -13.31 25.07 6.12
N GLN A 37 -12.68 24.61 7.21
CA GLN A 37 -12.03 23.30 7.24
C GLN A 37 -13.04 22.14 7.22
N GLN A 38 -14.22 22.31 7.84
CA GLN A 38 -15.31 21.35 7.74
C GLN A 38 -15.79 21.21 6.29
N ALA A 39 -15.99 22.33 5.59
CA ALA A 39 -16.42 22.33 4.19
C ALA A 39 -15.40 21.60 3.29
N ILE A 40 -14.10 21.92 3.44
CA ILE A 40 -13.02 21.24 2.72
C ILE A 40 -13.03 19.74 3.01
N ALA A 41 -13.08 19.33 4.27
CA ALA A 41 -13.04 17.92 4.64
C ALA A 41 -14.26 17.13 4.13
N VAL A 42 -15.45 17.72 4.18
CA VAL A 42 -16.69 17.12 3.66
C VAL A 42 -16.63 16.97 2.14
N ARG A 43 -16.13 18.00 1.43
CA ARG A 43 -15.93 17.98 -0.02
C ARG A 43 -14.93 16.91 -0.44
N GLU A 44 -13.74 16.92 0.14
CA GLU A 44 -12.66 15.98 -0.17
C GLU A 44 -13.03 14.53 0.15
N TRP A 45 -13.86 14.31 1.18
CA TRP A 45 -14.41 12.99 1.44
C TRP A 45 -15.29 12.49 0.28
N PHE A 46 -16.09 13.38 -0.32
CA PHE A 46 -17.00 13.06 -1.41
C PHE A 46 -16.27 12.87 -2.74
N THR A 47 -15.39 13.79 -3.11
CA THR A 47 -14.66 13.77 -4.40
C THR A 47 -13.63 12.63 -4.49
N HIS A 48 -13.24 12.04 -3.35
CA HIS A 48 -12.46 10.80 -3.32
C HIS A 48 -13.30 9.52 -3.44
N ARG A 49 -14.63 9.63 -3.46
CA ARG A 49 -15.54 8.47 -3.53
C ARG A 49 -16.43 8.52 -4.76
N PHE A 50 -16.66 9.70 -5.31
CA PHE A 50 -17.53 9.92 -6.44
C PHE A 50 -16.89 10.91 -7.41
N CYS A 51 -17.06 10.66 -8.71
CA CYS A 51 -16.58 11.51 -9.79
C CYS A 51 -17.73 11.92 -10.72
N ASP A 52 -17.44 12.83 -11.65
CA ASP A 52 -18.35 13.16 -12.75
C ASP A 52 -18.65 11.87 -13.54
N PRO A 53 -19.94 11.54 -13.80
CA PRO A 53 -20.28 10.42 -14.66
C PRO A 53 -19.59 10.47 -16.04
N ALA A 54 -19.26 11.66 -16.55
CA ALA A 54 -18.52 11.84 -17.79
C ALA A 54 -17.14 11.16 -17.80
N ASP A 55 -16.52 10.99 -16.62
CA ASP A 55 -15.16 10.45 -16.53
C ASP A 55 -15.14 8.92 -16.66
N ASN A 56 -16.04 8.22 -15.96
CA ASN A 56 -15.97 6.76 -15.79
C ASN A 56 -17.30 6.03 -16.05
N THR A 57 -18.31 6.70 -16.64
CA THR A 57 -19.62 6.09 -16.89
C THR A 57 -19.94 6.07 -18.39
N PRO A 58 -20.25 4.89 -18.99
CA PRO A 58 -20.66 4.81 -20.39
C PRO A 58 -21.88 5.69 -20.69
N TYR A 59 -21.83 6.45 -21.78
CA TYR A 59 -22.92 7.32 -22.20
C TYR A 59 -23.68 6.73 -23.39
N ASN A 60 -25.01 6.66 -23.30
CA ASN A 60 -25.88 6.21 -24.40
C ASN A 60 -26.40 7.42 -25.18
N GLU A 61 -25.89 7.64 -26.39
CA GLU A 61 -26.29 8.75 -27.26
C GLU A 61 -27.76 8.70 -27.73
N GLN A 62 -28.38 7.52 -27.80
CA GLN A 62 -29.77 7.38 -28.25
C GLN A 62 -30.77 7.77 -27.15
N GLU A 63 -30.45 7.47 -25.90
CA GLU A 63 -31.29 7.77 -24.74
C GLU A 63 -30.91 9.09 -24.07
N GLY A 64 -29.71 9.61 -24.36
CA GLY A 64 -29.21 10.88 -23.83
C GLY A 64 -28.89 10.82 -22.33
N CYS A 65 -28.42 9.66 -21.84
CA CYS A 65 -28.16 9.44 -20.43
C CYS A 65 -26.91 8.57 -20.18
N TYR A 66 -26.33 8.71 -18.99
CA TYR A 66 -25.26 7.85 -18.48
C TYR A 66 -25.82 6.50 -18.00
N GLN A 67 -25.07 5.43 -18.27
CA GLN A 67 -25.38 4.08 -17.84
C GLN A 67 -24.54 3.71 -16.62
N PHE A 68 -25.10 3.86 -15.43
CA PHE A 68 -24.49 3.55 -14.14
C PHE A 68 -24.35 2.03 -13.90
N ILE A 69 -23.54 1.36 -14.71
CA ILE A 69 -23.34 -0.10 -14.67
C ILE A 69 -22.66 -0.59 -13.39
N HIS A 70 -22.00 0.30 -12.65
CA HIS A 70 -21.26 -0.02 -11.43
C HIS A 70 -21.89 0.53 -10.14
N GLY A 71 -23.16 0.94 -10.20
CA GLY A 71 -23.90 1.53 -9.09
C GLY A 71 -24.05 3.05 -9.21
N GLY A 72 -25.07 3.58 -8.55
CA GLY A 72 -25.49 4.98 -8.67
C GLY A 72 -26.80 5.14 -9.45
N PRO A 73 -27.16 6.39 -9.84
CA PRO A 73 -26.45 7.63 -9.52
C PRO A 73 -26.45 7.93 -8.01
N HIS A 74 -25.35 8.48 -7.52
CA HIS A 74 -25.23 8.98 -6.16
C HIS A 74 -25.45 10.49 -6.14
N SER A 75 -26.22 10.96 -5.16
CA SER A 75 -26.52 12.38 -4.99
C SER A 75 -25.69 12.95 -3.85
N PRO A 76 -24.99 14.09 -4.05
CA PRO A 76 -24.22 14.74 -2.99
C PRO A 76 -25.04 14.95 -1.72
N ASP A 77 -26.28 15.43 -1.86
CA ASP A 77 -27.22 15.60 -0.75
C ASP A 77 -27.39 14.31 0.07
N LYS A 78 -27.80 13.21 -0.57
CA LYS A 78 -28.06 11.95 0.14
C LYS A 78 -26.82 11.39 0.83
N GLU A 79 -25.69 11.35 0.13
CA GLU A 79 -24.46 10.74 0.63
C GLU A 79 -23.86 11.57 1.78
N LEU A 80 -23.81 12.90 1.62
CA LEU A 80 -23.24 13.78 2.63
C LEU A 80 -24.11 13.85 3.89
N TYR A 81 -25.44 13.95 3.75
CA TYR A 81 -26.33 13.91 4.92
C TYR A 81 -26.30 12.54 5.63
N ALA A 82 -26.18 11.44 4.89
CA ALA A 82 -26.05 10.11 5.49
C ALA A 82 -24.77 10.00 6.35
N ARG A 83 -23.66 10.59 5.91
CA ARG A 83 -22.37 10.50 6.61
C ARG A 83 -22.17 11.55 7.72
N PHE A 84 -22.59 12.80 7.49
CA PHE A 84 -22.15 13.94 8.29
C PHE A 84 -23.25 14.67 9.07
N SER A 85 -24.53 14.34 8.90
CA SER A 85 -25.68 15.02 9.58
C SER A 85 -25.60 15.08 11.12
N ARG A 86 -24.76 14.26 11.75
CA ARG A 86 -24.56 14.24 13.21
C ARG A 86 -23.23 14.84 13.67
N ILE A 87 -22.40 15.29 12.73
CA ILE A 87 -20.99 15.64 12.95
C ILE A 87 -20.76 17.09 12.54
N VAL A 88 -21.30 17.49 11.39
CA VAL A 88 -21.14 18.81 10.80
C VAL A 88 -22.52 19.49 10.72
N PRO A 89 -22.62 20.80 10.96
CA PRO A 89 -23.87 21.54 10.80
C PRO A 89 -24.48 21.41 9.39
N ASP A 90 -25.81 21.27 9.33
CA ASP A 90 -26.55 21.10 8.06
C ASP A 90 -26.27 22.22 7.04
N ASP A 91 -26.03 23.45 7.51
CA ASP A 91 -25.76 24.58 6.63
C ASP A 91 -24.39 24.51 5.93
N VAL A 92 -23.41 23.83 6.52
CA VAL A 92 -22.13 23.50 5.87
C VAL A 92 -22.32 22.39 4.85
N ILE A 93 -23.08 21.34 5.19
CA ILE A 93 -23.41 20.26 4.25
C ILE A 93 -24.12 20.83 3.02
N ASN A 94 -25.12 21.70 3.22
CA ASN A 94 -25.86 22.36 2.14
C ASN A 94 -24.98 23.26 1.27
N GLU A 95 -23.94 23.87 1.84
CA GLU A 95 -22.97 24.70 1.11
C GLU A 95 -22.17 23.81 0.14
N VAL A 96 -21.56 22.73 0.66
CA VAL A 96 -20.79 21.77 -0.14
C VAL A 96 -21.66 21.07 -1.20
N VAL A 97 -22.89 20.67 -0.85
CA VAL A 97 -23.84 20.07 -1.82
C VAL A 97 -24.09 21.02 -2.99
N LYS A 98 -24.35 22.30 -2.72
CA LYS A 98 -24.60 23.29 -3.78
C LYS A 98 -23.39 23.50 -4.67
N GLU A 99 -22.19 23.50 -4.10
CA GLU A 99 -20.95 23.62 -4.86
C GLU A 99 -20.80 22.42 -5.82
N LEU A 100 -20.86 21.19 -5.28
CA LEU A 100 -20.76 19.96 -6.08
C LEU A 100 -21.84 19.89 -7.17
N GLU A 101 -23.09 20.21 -6.83
CA GLU A 101 -24.20 20.21 -7.80
C GLU A 101 -24.07 21.31 -8.86
N SER A 102 -23.40 22.43 -8.53
CA SER A 102 -23.14 23.50 -9.51
C SER A 102 -22.03 23.15 -10.50
N GLU A 103 -21.09 22.29 -10.09
CA GLU A 103 -19.97 21.84 -10.91
C GLU A 103 -20.41 20.75 -11.90
N HIS A 104 -21.02 19.66 -11.38
CA HIS A 104 -21.29 18.44 -12.16
C HIS A 104 -22.75 17.95 -12.07
N GLY A 105 -23.64 18.72 -11.45
CA GLY A 105 -25.03 18.33 -11.25
C GLY A 105 -25.24 17.35 -10.09
N ALA A 106 -26.46 16.82 -10.00
CA ALA A 106 -26.90 15.99 -8.87
C ALA A 106 -26.61 14.49 -9.04
N GLU A 107 -26.10 14.07 -10.20
CA GLU A 107 -25.84 12.66 -10.52
C GLU A 107 -24.34 12.42 -10.57
N TRP A 108 -23.83 11.64 -9.63
CA TRP A 108 -22.42 11.29 -9.53
C TRP A 108 -22.21 9.78 -9.63
N ALA A 109 -21.09 9.38 -10.23
CA ALA A 109 -20.70 7.98 -10.36
C ALA A 109 -19.72 7.61 -9.24
N PRO A 110 -19.77 6.38 -8.71
CA PRO A 110 -18.77 5.93 -7.74
C PRO A 110 -17.39 5.84 -8.42
N ILE A 111 -16.35 6.29 -7.70
CA ILE A 111 -14.97 6.03 -8.09
C ILE A 111 -14.67 4.57 -7.75
N HIS A 112 -14.38 3.81 -8.79
CA HIS A 112 -13.74 2.52 -8.61
C HIS A 112 -12.26 2.78 -8.40
N TYR A 113 -11.81 2.64 -7.15
CA TYR A 113 -10.44 2.22 -6.91
C TYR A 113 -10.35 0.78 -7.39
N GLU A 114 -10.33 0.59 -8.71
CA GLU A 114 -9.67 -0.57 -9.26
C GLU A 114 -8.25 -0.53 -8.68
N PRO A 115 -7.71 -1.63 -8.13
CA PRO A 115 -6.27 -1.69 -7.97
C PRO A 115 -5.70 -1.28 -9.34
N ASP A 116 -4.82 -0.27 -9.38
CA ASP A 116 -4.21 0.14 -10.66
C ASP A 116 -3.90 -1.14 -11.46
N ASP A 117 -4.53 -1.30 -12.63
CA ASP A 117 -4.26 -2.43 -13.53
C ASP A 117 -2.77 -2.45 -13.97
N ASP A 118 -2.01 -1.43 -13.58
CA ASP A 118 -0.57 -1.52 -13.30
C ASP A 118 -0.32 -2.39 -12.05
N ASP A 119 -0.75 -3.66 -12.09
CA ASP A 119 0.00 -4.71 -11.42
C ASP A 119 1.34 -4.84 -12.17
N GLU A 120 2.21 -3.85 -12.04
CA GLU A 120 3.54 -3.81 -12.66
C GLU A 120 4.42 -4.96 -12.14
N LEU A 121 3.96 -5.69 -11.09
CA LEU A 121 4.53 -6.95 -10.63
C LEU A 121 3.69 -8.20 -10.95
N SER A 122 2.46 -8.14 -11.46
CA SER A 122 1.66 -9.36 -11.79
C SER A 122 2.39 -10.27 -12.78
N TRP A 123 3.16 -9.70 -13.72
CA TRP A 123 3.95 -10.45 -14.69
C TRP A 123 5.18 -11.18 -14.12
N ALA A 124 5.65 -10.81 -12.92
CA ALA A 124 6.80 -11.47 -12.32
C ALA A 124 6.43 -12.93 -11.94
N PRO A 125 7.17 -13.93 -12.45
CA PRO A 125 6.87 -15.33 -12.17
C PRO A 125 6.97 -15.58 -10.66
N ILE A 126 5.98 -16.26 -10.10
CA ILE A 126 6.00 -16.68 -8.71
C ILE A 126 7.18 -17.63 -8.52
N VAL A 127 7.96 -17.38 -7.49
CA VAL A 127 9.15 -18.16 -7.16
C VAL A 127 8.76 -19.62 -6.86
N SER A 128 9.62 -20.57 -7.22
CA SER A 128 9.31 -22.01 -7.14
C SER A 128 9.18 -22.53 -5.72
N ASP A 129 9.98 -21.99 -4.80
CA ASP A 129 10.13 -22.47 -3.44
C ASP A 129 10.71 -21.36 -2.55
N THR A 130 10.60 -21.56 -1.23
CA THR A 130 11.10 -20.63 -0.22
C THR A 130 12.63 -20.52 -0.18
N GLU A 131 13.37 -21.55 -0.59
CA GLU A 131 14.83 -21.50 -0.67
C GLU A 131 15.30 -20.51 -1.74
N THR A 132 14.59 -20.47 -2.87
CA THR A 132 14.87 -19.55 -3.98
C THR A 132 14.63 -18.09 -3.60
N LEU A 133 13.65 -17.80 -2.73
CA LEU A 133 13.44 -16.46 -2.18
C LEU A 133 14.67 -15.97 -1.42
N LEU A 134 15.19 -16.82 -0.53
CA LEU A 134 16.36 -16.50 0.28
C LEU A 134 17.63 -16.43 -0.57
N TRP A 135 17.75 -17.32 -1.57
CA TRP A 135 18.83 -17.28 -2.55
C TRP A 135 18.85 -15.96 -3.34
N ASN A 136 17.71 -15.51 -3.85
CA ASN A 136 17.59 -14.24 -4.58
C ASN A 136 17.98 -13.04 -3.71
N LEU A 137 17.58 -13.04 -2.44
CA LEU A 137 18.03 -12.03 -1.48
C LEU A 137 19.55 -12.02 -1.35
N HIS A 138 20.16 -13.19 -1.10
CA HIS A 138 21.62 -13.30 -0.95
C HIS A 138 22.36 -12.83 -2.20
N LEU A 139 21.91 -13.26 -3.38
CA LEU A 139 22.49 -12.85 -4.65
C LEU A 139 22.41 -11.32 -4.83
N ASN A 140 21.26 -10.71 -4.58
CA ASN A 140 21.10 -9.25 -4.68
C ASN A 140 22.03 -8.49 -3.73
N LEU A 141 22.21 -8.97 -2.50
CA LEU A 141 23.14 -8.37 -1.54
C LEU A 141 24.59 -8.53 -1.99
N GLU A 142 24.97 -9.71 -2.49
CA GLU A 142 26.31 -9.99 -3.01
C GLU A 142 26.64 -9.14 -4.25
N ASP A 143 25.69 -8.99 -5.18
CA ASP A 143 25.82 -8.13 -6.36
C ASP A 143 26.02 -6.67 -5.95
N GLY A 144 25.27 -6.18 -4.95
CA GLY A 144 25.48 -4.86 -4.36
C GLY A 144 26.90 -4.68 -3.81
N ILE A 145 27.42 -5.68 -3.07
CA ILE A 145 28.80 -5.65 -2.57
C ILE A 145 29.83 -5.68 -3.73
N ALA A 146 29.54 -6.38 -4.82
CA ALA A 146 30.40 -6.39 -6.00
C ALA A 146 30.48 -5.00 -6.68
N VAL A 147 29.37 -4.23 -6.71
CA VAL A 147 29.37 -2.84 -7.22
C VAL A 147 30.36 -1.95 -6.45
N LEU A 148 30.55 -2.18 -5.15
CA LEU A 148 31.52 -1.42 -4.35
C LEU A 148 32.98 -1.66 -4.75
N THR A 149 33.26 -2.68 -5.59
CA THR A 149 34.62 -2.97 -6.08
C THR A 149 34.99 -2.18 -7.34
N LEU A 150 34.01 -1.49 -7.96
CA LEU A 150 34.20 -0.72 -9.17
C LEU A 150 35.21 0.42 -8.95
N GLN A 151 36.12 0.57 -9.91
CA GLN A 151 37.15 1.61 -9.90
C GLN A 151 36.71 2.78 -10.77
N GLY A 152 36.98 4.02 -10.35
CA GLY A 152 36.60 5.20 -11.11
C GLY A 152 36.80 6.50 -10.36
N ASP A 153 36.07 7.52 -10.78
CA ASP A 153 36.02 8.81 -10.10
C ASP A 153 35.56 8.66 -8.63
N ALA A 154 36.20 9.38 -7.71
CA ALA A 154 35.94 9.25 -6.28
C ALA A 154 34.49 9.62 -5.92
N ARG A 155 33.92 10.65 -6.56
CA ARG A 155 32.53 11.04 -6.33
C ARG A 155 31.56 10.01 -6.90
N ALA A 156 31.87 9.41 -8.04
CA ALA A 156 31.09 8.32 -8.59
C ALA A 156 31.08 7.10 -7.64
N GLN A 157 32.21 6.78 -7.00
CA GLN A 157 32.30 5.69 -6.00
C GLN A 157 31.49 5.99 -4.73
N GLU A 158 31.49 7.23 -4.26
CA GLU A 158 30.64 7.67 -3.13
C GLU A 158 29.14 7.51 -3.47
N ILE A 159 28.72 7.97 -4.64
CA ILE A 159 27.33 7.83 -5.11
C ILE A 159 26.97 6.35 -5.24
N ALA A 160 27.86 5.53 -5.83
CA ALA A 160 27.64 4.09 -5.93
C ALA A 160 27.46 3.45 -4.55
N THR A 161 28.24 3.86 -3.55
CA THR A 161 28.10 3.37 -2.17
C THR A 161 26.73 3.71 -1.58
N GLN A 162 26.24 4.94 -1.78
CA GLN A 162 24.90 5.34 -1.33
C GLN A 162 23.79 4.55 -2.06
N LEU A 163 23.92 4.35 -3.38
CA LEU A 163 22.95 3.59 -4.16
C LEU A 163 22.90 2.12 -3.75
N VAL A 164 24.05 1.49 -3.50
CA VAL A 164 24.12 0.11 -2.98
C VAL A 164 23.49 0.02 -1.59
N TYR A 165 23.72 1.02 -0.73
CA TYR A 165 23.08 1.07 0.59
C TYR A 165 21.55 1.09 0.48
N ALA A 166 21.00 1.91 -0.44
CA ALA A 166 19.57 1.94 -0.69
C ALA A 166 19.05 0.63 -1.33
N GLN A 167 19.81 0.03 -2.25
CA GLN A 167 19.48 -1.23 -2.90
C GLN A 167 19.40 -2.40 -1.90
N ALA A 168 20.24 -2.42 -0.85
CA ALA A 168 20.16 -3.45 0.18
C ALA A 168 18.79 -3.45 0.88
N ILE A 169 18.23 -2.26 1.15
CA ILE A 169 16.86 -2.12 1.68
C ILE A 169 15.81 -2.57 0.66
N SER A 170 15.99 -2.24 -0.62
CA SER A 170 15.08 -2.74 -1.67
C SER A 170 15.10 -4.26 -1.76
N ALA A 171 16.25 -4.92 -1.57
CA ALA A 171 16.36 -6.37 -1.54
C ALA A 171 15.58 -6.99 -0.37
N LEU A 172 15.63 -6.35 0.81
CA LEU A 172 14.81 -6.72 1.97
C LEU A 172 13.30 -6.58 1.67
N GLU A 173 12.88 -5.44 1.14
CA GLU A 173 11.48 -5.17 0.80
C GLU A 173 10.96 -6.19 -0.22
N ASN A 174 11.76 -6.50 -1.25
CA ASN A 174 11.44 -7.49 -2.25
C ASN A 174 11.27 -8.88 -1.63
N PHE A 175 12.20 -9.31 -0.77
CA PHE A 175 12.09 -10.60 -0.08
C PHE A 175 10.79 -10.72 0.73
N LEU A 176 10.43 -9.66 1.47
CA LEU A 176 9.21 -9.65 2.28
C LEU A 176 7.94 -9.70 1.43
N TRP A 177 7.91 -8.97 0.32
CA TRP A 177 6.79 -8.98 -0.62
C TRP A 177 6.68 -10.32 -1.35
N GLU A 178 7.79 -10.84 -1.89
CA GLU A 178 7.80 -12.12 -2.62
C GLU A 178 7.39 -13.28 -1.70
N THR A 179 7.82 -13.27 -0.44
CA THR A 179 7.42 -14.25 0.56
C THR A 179 5.91 -14.19 0.81
N ALA A 180 5.34 -12.99 0.97
CA ALA A 180 3.90 -12.84 1.16
C ALA A 180 3.12 -13.32 -0.08
N ARG A 181 3.56 -12.93 -1.28
CA ARG A 181 2.98 -13.36 -2.54
C ARG A 181 3.05 -14.88 -2.71
N TYR A 182 4.20 -15.48 -2.45
CA TYR A 182 4.42 -16.92 -2.54
C TYR A 182 3.37 -17.72 -1.76
N TRP A 183 3.11 -17.31 -0.52
CA TRP A 183 2.15 -17.99 0.34
C TRP A 183 0.70 -17.72 -0.03
N ILE A 184 0.35 -16.53 -0.54
CA ILE A 184 -1.03 -16.25 -1.04
C ILE A 184 -1.39 -17.22 -2.16
N GLU A 185 -0.42 -17.52 -3.02
CA GLU A 185 -0.65 -18.35 -4.20
C GLU A 185 -0.78 -19.83 -3.85
N ARG A 186 -0.08 -20.30 -2.81
CA ARG A 186 0.03 -21.72 -2.45
C ARG A 186 -0.87 -22.16 -1.28
N ASP A 187 -1.26 -21.25 -0.39
CA ASP A 187 -2.13 -21.55 0.75
C ASP A 187 -3.41 -20.72 0.66
N ASP A 188 -4.48 -21.31 0.13
CA ASP A 188 -5.80 -20.66 0.03
C ASP A 188 -6.36 -20.27 1.41
N GLU A 189 -6.05 -21.05 2.46
CA GLU A 189 -6.45 -20.71 3.82
C GLU A 189 -5.66 -19.51 4.34
N PHE A 190 -4.39 -19.36 3.93
CA PHE A 190 -3.63 -18.14 4.20
C PHE A 190 -4.26 -16.92 3.53
N ALA A 191 -4.64 -17.00 2.24
CA ALA A 191 -5.32 -15.90 1.56
C ALA A 191 -6.63 -15.50 2.27
N LYS A 192 -7.42 -16.49 2.73
CA LYS A 192 -8.63 -16.27 3.55
C LYS A 192 -8.35 -15.64 4.91
N ARG A 193 -7.28 -16.05 5.60
CA ARG A 193 -6.84 -15.42 6.86
C ARG A 193 -6.49 -13.95 6.60
N CYS A 194 -5.71 -13.67 5.56
CA CYS A 194 -5.29 -12.33 5.15
C CYS A 194 -6.48 -11.39 4.94
N ILE A 195 -7.46 -11.75 4.11
CA ILE A 195 -8.59 -10.86 3.82
C ILE A 195 -9.42 -10.53 5.07
N THR A 196 -9.52 -11.47 6.02
CA THR A 196 -10.34 -11.32 7.23
C THR A 196 -9.82 -10.23 8.18
N PHE A 197 -8.51 -10.01 8.25
CA PHE A 197 -7.93 -8.96 9.09
C PHE A 197 -7.58 -7.68 8.32
N LEU A 198 -7.40 -7.76 7.01
CA LEU A 198 -7.16 -6.59 6.15
C LEU A 198 -8.44 -5.78 5.91
N SER A 199 -9.59 -6.45 5.83
CA SER A 199 -10.90 -5.83 5.63
C SER A 199 -11.93 -6.37 6.62
N PRO A 200 -11.92 -5.92 7.90
CA PRO A 200 -12.80 -6.43 8.95
C PRO A 200 -14.29 -6.31 8.62
N ASP A 201 -14.67 -5.28 7.86
CA ASP A 201 -16.05 -5.00 7.45
C ASP A 201 -16.58 -5.96 6.37
N GLN A 202 -15.71 -6.75 5.72
CA GLN A 202 -16.09 -7.76 4.72
C GLN A 202 -16.33 -9.16 5.30
N LYS A 203 -16.36 -9.31 6.64
CA LYS A 203 -16.70 -10.58 7.31
C LYS A 203 -18.04 -11.17 6.85
N THR A 204 -18.96 -10.34 6.36
CA THR A 204 -20.29 -10.73 5.87
C THR A 204 -20.31 -11.30 4.44
N MET A 205 -19.25 -11.12 3.64
CA MET A 205 -19.12 -11.70 2.29
C MET A 205 -18.51 -13.11 2.26
N LEU A 206 -18.00 -13.60 3.40
CA LEU A 206 -17.51 -14.98 3.59
C LEU A 206 -18.64 -16.02 3.67
N GLY A 207 -19.84 -15.72 3.16
CA GLY A 207 -20.94 -16.68 3.09
C GLY A 207 -20.80 -17.66 1.92
N ASP A 208 -20.03 -17.30 0.88
CA ASP A 208 -19.92 -18.04 -0.39
C ASP A 208 -18.45 -18.31 -0.78
N VAL A 209 -17.65 -18.71 0.22
CA VAL A 209 -16.16 -18.74 0.23
C VAL A 209 -15.52 -19.59 -0.87
N ASN A 210 -16.24 -20.54 -1.46
CA ASN A 210 -15.68 -21.45 -2.46
C ASN A 210 -15.84 -20.99 -3.90
N GLN A 211 -16.66 -19.97 -4.19
CA GLN A 211 -16.87 -19.49 -5.57
C GLN A 211 -15.99 -18.29 -5.97
N HIS A 212 -15.22 -17.70 -5.04
CA HIS A 212 -14.52 -16.42 -5.26
C HIS A 212 -13.07 -16.42 -4.71
N LEU A 213 -12.37 -17.57 -4.73
CA LEU A 213 -10.98 -17.66 -4.23
C LEU A 213 -10.03 -16.73 -5.01
N ASP A 214 -10.15 -16.69 -6.33
CA ASP A 214 -9.34 -15.80 -7.17
C ASP A 214 -9.61 -14.33 -6.83
N ASP A 215 -10.86 -13.94 -6.58
CA ASP A 215 -11.20 -12.58 -6.15
C ASP A 215 -10.61 -12.26 -4.77
N ILE A 216 -10.55 -13.25 -3.86
CA ILE A 216 -9.88 -13.09 -2.57
C ILE A 216 -8.39 -12.85 -2.80
N LYS A 217 -7.72 -13.68 -3.61
CA LYS A 217 -6.30 -13.53 -3.92
C LYS A 217 -6.02 -12.18 -4.58
N ASN A 218 -6.80 -11.79 -5.58
CA ASN A 218 -6.69 -10.49 -6.26
C ASN A 218 -6.85 -9.31 -5.29
N LYS A 219 -7.81 -9.37 -4.37
CA LYS A 219 -7.97 -8.33 -3.34
C LYS A 219 -6.77 -8.26 -2.40
N VAL A 220 -6.24 -9.40 -1.97
CA VAL A 220 -5.05 -9.45 -1.10
C VAL A 220 -3.81 -8.95 -1.86
N HIS A 221 -3.63 -9.31 -3.13
CA HIS A 221 -2.57 -8.79 -4.00
C HIS A 221 -2.66 -7.27 -4.16
N GLY A 222 -3.84 -6.74 -4.44
CA GLY A 222 -4.05 -5.30 -4.52
C GLY A 222 -3.66 -4.59 -3.20
N TYR A 223 -3.90 -5.22 -2.04
CA TYR A 223 -3.40 -4.70 -0.77
C TYR A 223 -1.87 -4.80 -0.67
N LEU A 224 -1.26 -5.94 -1.04
CA LEU A 224 0.19 -6.13 -1.02
C LEU A 224 0.95 -5.12 -1.88
N ASN A 225 0.41 -4.78 -3.06
CA ASN A 225 1.03 -3.85 -4.00
C ASN A 225 1.07 -2.42 -3.45
N ARG A 226 0.10 -2.05 -2.60
CA ARG A 226 0.07 -0.74 -1.91
C ARG A 226 0.77 -0.75 -0.55
N LEU A 227 1.23 -1.91 -0.08
CA LEU A 227 1.89 -2.02 1.22
C LEU A 227 3.32 -1.50 1.12
N VAL A 228 3.67 -0.58 2.02
CA VAL A 228 5.06 -0.16 2.20
C VAL A 228 5.79 -1.20 3.06
N TRP A 229 6.64 -2.02 2.43
CA TRP A 229 7.25 -3.22 3.05
C TRP A 229 8.32 -2.95 4.11
N HIS A 230 8.76 -1.70 4.23
CA HIS A 230 9.60 -1.27 5.34
C HIS A 230 8.79 -0.70 6.53
N ARG A 231 7.45 -0.82 6.51
CA ARG A 231 6.56 -0.40 7.59
C ARG A 231 6.30 -1.56 8.57
N TRP A 232 7.08 -1.59 9.64
CA TRP A 232 7.16 -2.75 10.54
C TRP A 232 5.88 -3.12 11.26
N ASP A 233 5.02 -2.16 11.66
CA ASP A 233 3.76 -2.49 12.35
C ASP A 233 2.80 -3.27 11.44
N LYS A 234 2.72 -2.89 10.17
CA LYS A 234 1.87 -3.56 9.18
C LYS A 234 2.47 -4.90 8.76
N VAL A 235 3.77 -4.94 8.46
CA VAL A 235 4.45 -6.18 8.08
C VAL A 235 4.42 -7.19 9.23
N ALA A 236 4.71 -6.78 10.47
CA ALA A 236 4.61 -7.65 11.64
C ALA A 236 3.19 -8.19 11.81
N SER A 237 2.17 -7.32 11.75
CA SER A 237 0.78 -7.75 11.86
C SER A 237 0.38 -8.70 10.73
N PHE A 238 0.88 -8.50 9.51
CA PHE A 238 0.57 -9.35 8.36
C PHE A 238 1.20 -10.74 8.52
N TYR A 239 2.50 -10.81 8.83
CA TYR A 239 3.20 -12.08 9.04
C TYR A 239 2.67 -12.85 10.25
N GLU A 240 2.38 -12.15 11.35
CA GLU A 240 1.90 -12.80 12.57
C GLU A 240 0.45 -13.30 12.42
N LYS A 241 -0.47 -12.48 11.90
CA LYS A 241 -1.88 -12.88 11.76
C LYS A 241 -2.14 -13.77 10.56
N GLY A 242 -1.36 -13.61 9.50
CA GLY A 242 -1.49 -14.40 8.28
C GLY A 242 -0.72 -15.72 8.39
N LEU A 243 0.61 -15.64 8.50
CA LEU A 243 1.50 -16.80 8.46
C LEU A 243 1.74 -17.44 9.83
N GLY A 244 1.34 -16.78 10.93
CA GLY A 244 1.71 -17.23 12.27
C GLY A 244 3.20 -16.98 12.59
N VAL A 245 3.88 -16.16 11.79
CA VAL A 245 5.31 -15.90 11.90
C VAL A 245 5.55 -14.58 12.61
N LYS A 246 6.28 -14.62 13.71
CA LYS A 246 6.73 -13.42 14.41
C LYS A 246 8.04 -12.94 13.79
N ILE A 247 8.03 -11.74 13.21
CA ILE A 247 9.25 -11.17 12.63
C ILE A 247 10.29 -10.85 13.72
N PRO A 248 11.60 -10.94 13.41
CA PRO A 248 12.66 -10.55 14.34
C PRO A 248 12.62 -9.05 14.71
N SER A 249 13.48 -8.65 15.65
CA SER A 249 13.61 -7.22 16.00
C SER A 249 14.05 -6.39 14.80
N THR A 250 13.38 -5.26 14.58
CA THR A 250 13.66 -4.33 13.49
C THR A 250 14.52 -3.14 13.92
N GLU A 251 14.95 -3.08 15.19
CA GLU A 251 15.73 -1.97 15.77
C GLU A 251 16.94 -1.59 14.90
N LEU A 252 17.70 -2.59 14.44
CA LEU A 252 18.89 -2.39 13.60
C LEU A 252 18.61 -1.84 12.20
N LEU A 253 17.35 -1.89 11.75
CA LEU A 253 16.94 -1.42 10.42
C LEU A 253 16.35 0.00 10.45
N HIS A 254 15.94 0.52 11.61
CA HIS A 254 15.27 1.83 11.70
C HIS A 254 16.16 2.98 11.20
N ASP A 255 17.41 3.03 11.65
CA ASP A 255 18.33 4.08 11.23
C ASP A 255 18.77 3.90 9.77
N ALA A 256 18.79 2.66 9.29
CA ALA A 256 19.07 2.37 7.89
C ALA A 256 17.96 2.89 6.96
N LEU A 257 16.70 2.76 7.36
CA LEU A 257 15.56 3.31 6.61
C LEU A 257 15.59 4.83 6.52
N LYS A 258 15.98 5.53 7.59
CA LYS A 258 16.15 6.99 7.57
C LYS A 258 17.21 7.40 6.55
N LYS A 259 18.40 6.77 6.61
CA LYS A 259 19.48 7.02 5.65
C LYS A 259 19.05 6.72 4.21
N ARG A 260 18.35 5.61 3.98
CA ARG A 260 17.79 5.28 2.65
C ARG A 260 16.82 6.34 2.16
N HIS A 261 15.92 6.83 3.01
CA HIS A 261 14.98 7.89 2.65
C HIS A 261 15.71 9.16 2.18
N ASP A 262 16.72 9.59 2.94
CA ASP A 262 17.53 10.77 2.61
C ASP A 262 18.37 10.55 1.33
N ILE A 263 18.93 9.36 1.12
CA ILE A 263 19.65 8.99 -0.11
C ILE A 263 18.72 9.11 -1.34
N VAL A 264 17.53 8.50 -1.27
CA VAL A 264 16.62 8.39 -2.41
C VAL A 264 15.85 9.69 -2.68
N HIS A 265 15.26 10.29 -1.64
CA HIS A 265 14.33 11.42 -1.81
C HIS A 265 14.96 12.80 -1.61
N ARG A 266 16.14 12.87 -1.00
CA ARG A 266 16.87 14.14 -0.76
C ARG A 266 18.24 14.15 -1.42
N CYS A 267 18.47 13.25 -2.38
CA CYS A 267 19.72 13.12 -3.13
C CYS A 267 20.96 13.01 -2.22
N GLY A 268 20.87 12.22 -1.15
CA GLY A 268 21.98 11.99 -0.23
C GLY A 268 22.18 13.09 0.81
N ARG A 269 21.14 13.88 1.13
CA ARG A 269 21.17 14.92 2.17
C ARG A 269 20.11 14.69 3.22
N ASP A 270 20.41 14.98 4.48
CA ASP A 270 19.42 14.92 5.56
C ASP A 270 18.45 16.12 5.53
N HIS A 271 17.53 16.19 6.50
CA HIS A 271 16.56 17.29 6.60
C HIS A 271 17.19 18.67 6.87
N ASP A 272 18.42 18.70 7.40
CA ASP A 272 19.18 19.91 7.67
C ASP A 272 20.10 20.31 6.50
N GLY A 273 20.15 19.48 5.45
CA GLY A 273 20.94 19.69 4.24
C GLY A 273 22.37 19.17 4.31
N TYR A 274 22.76 18.47 5.39
CA TYR A 274 24.07 17.83 5.50
C TYR A 274 24.12 16.54 4.68
N GLU A 275 25.30 16.23 4.13
CA GLU A 275 25.48 15.00 3.37
C GLU A 275 25.38 13.75 4.25
N VAL A 276 24.59 12.77 3.79
CA VAL A 276 24.51 11.45 4.40
C VAL A 276 25.77 10.67 4.07
N VAL A 277 26.59 10.43 5.08
CA VAL A 277 27.83 9.67 4.95
C VAL A 277 27.56 8.18 5.14
N VAL A 278 27.89 7.40 4.12
CA VAL A 278 27.86 5.93 4.11
C VAL A 278 29.16 5.43 3.52
N ASN A 279 29.77 4.43 4.15
CA ASN A 279 30.98 3.76 3.67
C ASN A 279 30.74 2.26 3.40
N HIS A 280 31.74 1.57 2.86
CA HIS A 280 31.64 0.16 2.50
C HIS A 280 31.34 -0.75 3.70
N ASN A 281 31.81 -0.41 4.90
CA ASN A 281 31.51 -1.19 6.11
C ASN A 281 30.07 -0.99 6.55
N ASP A 282 29.50 0.21 6.40
CA ASP A 282 28.09 0.47 6.69
C ASP A 282 27.18 -0.38 5.78
N VAL A 283 27.52 -0.48 4.49
CA VAL A 283 26.80 -1.34 3.54
C VAL A 283 26.92 -2.81 3.96
N ARG A 284 28.13 -3.31 4.22
CA ARG A 284 28.33 -4.71 4.64
C ARG A 284 27.58 -5.05 5.91
N LEU A 285 27.64 -4.18 6.93
CA LEU A 285 26.92 -4.37 8.18
C LEU A 285 25.41 -4.39 7.95
N LEU A 286 24.89 -3.50 7.09
CA LEU A 286 23.48 -3.53 6.72
C LEU A 286 23.11 -4.83 6.01
N SER A 287 23.88 -5.25 5.00
CA SER A 287 23.66 -6.51 4.27
C SER A 287 23.65 -7.72 5.22
N ASP A 288 24.59 -7.79 6.16
CA ASP A 288 24.66 -8.87 7.15
C ASP A 288 23.44 -8.87 8.09
N ASN A 289 23.00 -7.69 8.54
CA ASN A 289 21.81 -7.55 9.37
C ASN A 289 20.52 -7.95 8.61
N ILE A 290 20.40 -7.54 7.34
CA ILE A 290 19.27 -7.92 6.48
C ILE A 290 19.26 -9.41 6.25
N LYS A 291 20.41 -10.00 5.91
CA LYS A 291 20.58 -11.43 5.74
C LYS A 291 20.11 -12.19 6.98
N ALA A 292 20.65 -11.87 8.16
CA ALA A 292 20.27 -12.53 9.40
C ALA A 292 18.77 -12.35 9.74
N PHE A 293 18.21 -11.18 9.44
CA PHE A 293 16.79 -10.92 9.62
C PHE A 293 15.91 -11.80 8.72
N CYS A 294 16.23 -11.90 7.44
CA CYS A 294 15.45 -12.68 6.48
C CYS A 294 15.64 -14.19 6.66
N GLU A 295 16.85 -14.65 7.01
CA GLU A 295 17.12 -16.05 7.38
C GLU A 295 16.25 -16.47 8.57
N ALA A 296 16.15 -15.63 9.61
CA ALA A 296 15.29 -15.91 10.76
C ALA A 296 13.80 -15.94 10.42
N ILE A 297 13.35 -15.17 9.41
CA ILE A 297 11.98 -15.27 8.89
C ILE A 297 11.81 -16.57 8.12
N ALA A 298 12.73 -16.89 7.21
CA ALA A 298 12.68 -18.09 6.39
C ALA A 298 12.64 -19.37 7.25
N ASP A 299 13.47 -19.44 8.29
CA ASP A 299 13.49 -20.55 9.26
C ASP A 299 12.18 -20.71 10.05
N ALA A 300 11.41 -19.62 10.19
CA ALA A 300 10.12 -19.62 10.88
C ALA A 300 8.94 -19.88 9.95
N LEU A 301 9.14 -19.91 8.62
CA LEU A 301 8.08 -20.18 7.66
C LEU A 301 7.56 -21.62 7.81
N PRO A 302 6.28 -21.87 7.48
CA PRO A 302 5.74 -23.22 7.48
C PRO A 302 6.52 -24.13 6.50
N TYR A 303 6.74 -25.39 6.90
CA TYR A 303 7.37 -26.38 6.02
C TYR A 303 6.47 -26.64 4.81
N GLU A 304 7.03 -26.59 3.60
CA GLU A 304 6.34 -27.00 2.39
C GLU A 304 6.02 -28.49 2.51
N SER A 305 4.75 -28.87 2.69
CA SER A 305 4.39 -30.28 2.58
C SER A 305 4.67 -30.70 1.14
N SER A 306 5.75 -31.45 0.95
CA SER A 306 5.98 -32.20 -0.27
C SER A 306 4.88 -33.26 -0.37
N GLU A 307 3.69 -32.89 -0.85
CA GLU A 307 2.87 -33.91 -1.51
C GLU A 307 3.63 -34.24 -2.79
N PRO A 308 4.16 -35.48 -2.92
CA PRO A 308 4.71 -35.90 -4.19
C PRO A 308 3.55 -35.83 -5.18
N TRP A 309 3.75 -35.13 -6.30
CA TRP A 309 2.90 -35.27 -7.46
C TRP A 309 2.65 -36.75 -7.69
N ASP A 310 1.38 -37.17 -7.58
CA ASP A 310 0.94 -38.55 -7.68
C ASP A 310 1.59 -39.23 -8.89
N GLU A 311 2.57 -40.10 -8.62
CA GLU A 311 3.02 -41.16 -9.51
C GLU A 311 1.94 -42.25 -9.66
N TRP A 312 0.65 -41.93 -9.71
CA TRP A 312 -0.39 -42.91 -10.00
C TRP A 312 -1.64 -42.27 -10.60
N LEU A 313 -1.71 -42.17 -11.93
CA LEU A 313 -2.95 -42.43 -12.69
C LEU A 313 -2.59 -42.77 -14.15
N TRP A 314 -2.28 -44.07 -14.34
CA TRP A 314 -2.37 -44.92 -15.54
C TRP A 314 -1.49 -44.63 -16.77
#